data_AF-L9WAC5-F1
#
_entry.id   AF-L9WAC5-F1
#
_cell.length_a   1.000
_cell.length_b   1.000
_cell.length_c   1.000
_cell.angle_alpha   90.00
_cell.angle_beta   90.00
_cell.angle_gamma   90.00
#
_symmetry.space_group_name_H-M   'P 1'
#
loop_
_entity.id
_entity.type
_entity.pdbx_description
1 polymer ?
#
loop_
_entity_poly.entity_id
_entity_poly.type
_entity_poly.pdbx_seq_one_letter_code
_entity_poly.pdbx_strand_id
1 'polypeptide(L)'
;MARDPGMWELLGRAASTARSEGPRELYRRSVPVYRRRRDRLCRRLLSRSGGIPAGRTYLRARRRVHPGSVTDADPFVRLWIDPDRIDRQVRTPSKRWGRVDGGDWDRDTVPFGETAAYSSVEAHFNRGVPWRETAEFEQYRDRFAAGEQPKGCATADELETRFQKLDAIYERIATDGYRSQPELWAERPDYQQDIFYKWDRTLDPRLDEITVSIGRDGAVLHGDRGDHRLAIARLLDLEEIPVLVRRRHARWQSIRDELSTATRRSALTNRARANLEHPDVRELHGFDPSNDGSGTATTVPSS
;
A
#
# COMPACT_ATOMS: atom_id res chain seq x y z
N MET A 1 1.16 -12.83 -15.70
CA MET A 1 0.02 -11.89 -15.75
C MET A 1 -0.57 -11.95 -17.14
N ALA A 2 -1.77 -12.48 -17.30
CA ALA A 2 -2.46 -12.49 -18.59
C ALA A 2 -2.52 -11.07 -19.17
N ARG A 3 -2.17 -10.93 -20.46
CA ARG A 3 -2.33 -9.71 -21.25
C ARG A 3 -3.75 -9.17 -21.02
N ASP A 4 -3.90 -7.87 -20.76
CA ASP A 4 -5.25 -7.32 -20.65
C ASP A 4 -5.96 -7.60 -21.98
N PRO A 5 -7.12 -8.28 -21.94
CA PRO A 5 -7.77 -8.73 -23.16
C PRO A 5 -8.06 -7.53 -24.04
N GLY A 6 -7.76 -7.70 -25.33
CA GLY A 6 -8.00 -6.70 -26.36
C GLY A 6 -9.48 -6.28 -26.37
N MET A 7 -9.79 -5.12 -26.95
CA MET A 7 -11.18 -4.68 -27.06
C MET A 7 -12.05 -5.73 -27.75
N TRP A 8 -11.53 -6.32 -28.84
CA TRP A 8 -12.19 -7.40 -29.58
C TRP A 8 -12.38 -8.68 -28.78
N GLU A 9 -11.41 -9.02 -27.93
CA GLU A 9 -11.49 -10.20 -27.07
C GLU A 9 -12.53 -10.02 -25.96
N LEU A 10 -12.62 -8.81 -25.39
CA LEU A 10 -13.67 -8.46 -24.42
C LEU A 10 -15.06 -8.46 -25.06
N LEU A 11 -15.19 -7.97 -26.29
CA LEU A 11 -16.44 -8.02 -27.04
C LEU A 11 -16.84 -9.46 -27.37
N GLY A 12 -15.89 -10.29 -27.78
CA GLY A 12 -16.12 -11.72 -28.01
C GLY A 12 -16.56 -12.46 -26.75
N ARG A 13 -15.89 -12.22 -25.61
CA ARG A 13 -16.30 -12.76 -24.30
C ARG A 13 -17.69 -12.24 -23.88
N ALA A 14 -17.96 -10.95 -24.07
CA ALA A 14 -19.25 -10.35 -23.76
C ALA A 14 -20.38 -10.97 -24.59
N ALA A 15 -20.18 -11.13 -25.90
CA ALA A 15 -21.15 -11.76 -26.80
C ALA A 15 -21.34 -13.25 -26.48
N SER A 16 -20.28 -13.95 -26.09
CA SER A 16 -20.36 -15.35 -25.63
C SER A 16 -21.20 -15.45 -24.35
N THR A 17 -20.85 -14.71 -23.30
CA THR A 17 -21.60 -14.70 -22.03
C THR A 17 -23.06 -14.26 -22.20
N ALA A 18 -23.33 -13.26 -23.04
CA ALA A 18 -24.70 -12.84 -23.34
C ALA A 18 -25.55 -13.97 -23.93
N ARG A 19 -24.96 -14.79 -24.81
CA ARG A 19 -25.63 -15.90 -25.48
C ARG A 19 -25.76 -17.14 -24.60
N SER A 20 -24.74 -17.47 -23.80
CA SER A 20 -24.72 -18.69 -23.00
C SER A 20 -25.36 -18.54 -21.61
N GLU A 21 -25.17 -17.38 -20.97
CA GLU A 21 -25.50 -17.17 -19.55
C GLU A 21 -26.45 -15.98 -19.33
N GLY A 22 -26.74 -15.22 -20.40
CA GLY A 22 -27.71 -14.14 -20.42
C GLY A 22 -27.17 -12.76 -19.99
N PRO A 23 -28.01 -11.72 -20.11
CA PRO A 23 -27.60 -10.32 -19.91
C PRO A 23 -27.25 -9.98 -18.46
N ARG A 24 -27.84 -10.66 -17.46
CA ARG A 24 -27.53 -10.43 -16.05
C ARG A 24 -26.09 -10.85 -15.71
N GLU A 25 -25.67 -12.02 -16.18
CA GLU A 25 -24.31 -12.51 -15.93
C GLU A 25 -23.29 -11.72 -16.75
N LEU A 26 -23.63 -11.30 -17.97
CA LEU A 26 -22.84 -10.33 -18.72
C LEU A 26 -22.60 -9.07 -17.87
N TYR A 27 -23.65 -8.45 -17.35
CA TYR A 27 -23.52 -7.25 -16.51
C TYR A 27 -22.61 -7.50 -15.31
N ARG A 28 -22.84 -8.61 -14.58
CA ARG A 28 -22.03 -8.99 -13.42
C ARG A 28 -20.54 -9.13 -13.75
N ARG A 29 -20.20 -9.71 -14.91
CA ARG A 29 -18.81 -9.89 -15.37
C ARG A 29 -18.20 -8.60 -15.96
N SER A 30 -19.01 -7.77 -16.61
CA SER A 30 -18.56 -6.52 -17.25
C SER A 30 -18.27 -5.42 -16.24
N VAL A 31 -19.03 -5.31 -15.14
CA VAL A 31 -18.88 -4.22 -14.16
C VAL A 31 -17.47 -4.15 -13.56
N PRO A 32 -16.85 -5.25 -13.07
CA PRO A 32 -15.47 -5.20 -12.56
C PRO A 32 -14.45 -4.80 -13.63
N VAL A 33 -14.61 -5.29 -14.88
CA VAL A 33 -13.72 -4.95 -16.00
C VAL A 33 -13.79 -3.46 -16.32
N TYR A 34 -15.00 -2.91 -16.45
CA TYR A 34 -15.23 -1.50 -16.69
C TYR A 34 -14.64 -0.63 -15.57
N ARG A 35 -14.94 -0.95 -14.31
CA ARG A 35 -14.41 -0.23 -13.14
C ARG A 35 -12.88 -0.22 -13.15
N ARG A 36 -12.22 -1.35 -13.44
CA ARG A 36 -10.76 -1.43 -13.55
C ARG A 36 -10.19 -0.54 -14.67
N ARG A 37 -10.80 -0.55 -15.86
CA ARG A 37 -10.37 0.29 -17.00
C ARG A 37 -10.55 1.77 -16.71
N ARG A 38 -11.71 2.16 -16.17
CA ARG A 38 -11.99 3.55 -15.75
C ARG A 38 -10.98 4.02 -14.70
N ASP A 39 -10.75 3.24 -13.65
CA ASP A 39 -9.80 3.62 -12.59
C ASP A 39 -8.37 3.75 -13.14
N ARG A 40 -7.97 2.93 -14.13
CA ARG A 40 -6.68 3.09 -14.83
C ARG A 40 -6.63 4.37 -15.66
N LEU A 41 -7.68 4.68 -16.42
CA LEU A 41 -7.75 5.91 -17.20
C LEU A 41 -7.67 7.14 -16.29
N CYS A 42 -8.44 7.16 -15.20
CA CYS A 42 -8.37 8.25 -14.23
C CYS A 42 -6.95 8.43 -13.67
N ARG A 43 -6.25 7.35 -13.30
CA ARG A 43 -4.85 7.45 -12.84
C ARG A 43 -3.93 8.04 -13.90
N ARG A 44 -4.05 7.62 -15.16
CA ARG A 44 -3.24 8.15 -16.27
C ARG A 44 -3.53 9.63 -16.53
N LEU A 45 -4.80 10.03 -16.46
CA LEU A 45 -5.20 11.42 -16.58
C LEU A 45 -4.63 12.26 -15.44
N LEU A 46 -4.77 11.81 -14.19
CA LEU A 46 -4.22 12.50 -13.02
C LEU A 46 -2.69 12.61 -13.07
N SER A 47 -2.01 11.55 -13.50
CA SER A 47 -0.56 11.56 -13.70
C SER A 47 -0.15 12.63 -14.72
N ARG A 48 -0.85 12.71 -15.86
CA ARG A 48 -0.61 13.73 -16.90
C ARG A 48 -1.01 15.14 -16.47
N SER A 49 -2.01 15.28 -15.60
CA SER A 49 -2.53 16.57 -15.15
C SER A 49 -1.85 17.09 -13.87
N GLY A 50 -0.64 16.60 -13.55
CA GLY A 50 0.14 17.09 -12.41
C GLY A 50 0.38 16.09 -11.27
N GLY A 51 0.15 14.79 -11.48
CA GLY A 51 0.59 13.73 -10.54
C GLY A 51 -0.03 13.83 -9.14
N ILE A 52 0.81 13.87 -8.10
CA ILE A 52 0.42 13.90 -6.69
C ILE A 52 -0.54 15.07 -6.38
N PRO A 53 -0.22 16.35 -6.71
CA PRO A 53 -1.14 17.48 -6.58
C PRO A 53 -2.53 17.22 -7.16
N ALA A 54 -2.61 16.72 -8.39
CA ALA A 54 -3.89 16.42 -9.03
C ALA A 54 -4.64 15.29 -8.29
N GLY A 55 -3.92 14.27 -7.83
CA GLY A 55 -4.46 13.21 -6.98
C GLY A 55 -5.04 13.73 -5.67
N ARG A 56 -4.37 14.68 -5.00
CA ARG A 56 -4.87 15.32 -3.77
C ARG A 56 -6.17 16.06 -4.03
N THR A 57 -6.20 16.90 -5.07
CA THR A 57 -7.41 17.66 -5.46
C THR A 57 -8.57 16.72 -5.76
N TYR A 58 -8.31 15.64 -6.51
CA TYR A 58 -9.31 14.62 -6.81
C TYR A 58 -9.87 13.95 -5.54
N LEU A 59 -9.02 13.55 -4.60
CA LEU A 59 -9.46 12.92 -3.36
C LEU A 59 -10.24 13.89 -2.45
N ARG A 60 -9.81 15.15 -2.35
CA ARG A 60 -10.54 16.21 -1.63
C ARG A 60 -11.94 16.41 -2.22
N ALA A 61 -12.04 16.52 -3.54
CA ALA A 61 -13.33 16.61 -4.22
C ALA A 61 -14.21 15.39 -3.96
N ARG A 62 -13.65 14.17 -4.04
CA ARG A 62 -14.40 12.95 -3.75
C ARG A 62 -14.85 12.82 -2.31
N ARG A 63 -14.06 13.31 -1.35
CA ARG A 63 -14.46 13.34 0.06
C ARG A 63 -15.67 14.26 0.28
N ARG A 64 -15.72 15.42 -0.39
CA ARG A 64 -16.90 16.31 -0.31
C ARG A 64 -18.19 15.62 -0.78
N VAL A 65 -18.09 14.76 -1.79
CA VAL A 65 -19.25 14.01 -2.33
C VAL A 65 -19.55 12.76 -1.50
N HIS A 66 -18.53 12.08 -0.96
CA HIS A 66 -18.67 10.81 -0.25
C HIS A 66 -17.76 10.75 1.00
N PRO A 67 -18.09 11.51 2.07
CA PRO A 67 -17.20 11.71 3.22
C PRO A 67 -16.87 10.43 3.98
N GLY A 68 -17.80 9.47 4.07
CA GLY A 68 -17.57 8.19 4.74
C GLY A 68 -16.71 7.18 3.96
N SER A 69 -16.37 7.47 2.69
CA SER A 69 -15.62 6.53 1.82
C SER A 69 -14.20 6.97 1.49
N VAL A 70 -13.85 8.21 1.87
CA VAL A 70 -12.55 8.83 1.62
C VAL A 70 -12.07 9.50 2.89
N THR A 71 -10.86 9.16 3.32
CA THR A 71 -10.23 9.65 4.55
C THR A 71 -9.94 11.16 4.46
N ASP A 72 -9.91 11.81 5.61
CA ASP A 72 -9.46 13.20 5.77
C ASP A 72 -7.95 13.37 5.52
N ALA A 73 -7.17 12.32 5.86
CA ALA A 73 -5.73 12.33 5.77
C ALA A 73 -5.23 12.35 4.32
N ASP A 74 -4.08 12.96 4.08
CA ASP A 74 -3.39 12.88 2.79
C ASP A 74 -2.73 11.49 2.62
N PRO A 75 -3.22 10.62 1.71
CA PRO A 75 -2.65 9.29 1.55
C PRO A 75 -1.30 9.27 0.82
N PHE A 76 -0.78 10.43 0.43
CA PHE A 76 0.53 10.57 -0.21
C PHE A 76 1.62 11.06 0.76
N VAL A 77 1.24 11.38 2.01
CA VAL A 77 2.19 11.63 3.10
C VAL A 77 2.67 10.29 3.65
N ARG A 78 3.99 10.20 3.89
CA ARG A 78 4.62 9.02 4.49
C ARG A 78 4.53 9.11 6.00
N LEU A 79 4.24 7.99 6.62
CA LEU A 79 4.42 7.82 8.06
C LEU A 79 5.74 7.09 8.27
N TRP A 80 6.53 7.54 9.23
CA TRP A 80 7.72 6.83 9.71
C TRP A 80 7.29 5.97 10.89
N ILE A 81 7.50 4.66 10.76
CA ILE A 81 7.12 3.68 11.78
C ILE A 81 8.19 2.61 11.90
N ASP A 82 8.30 2.08 13.10
CA ASP A 82 9.03 0.83 13.36
C ASP A 82 8.44 -0.32 12.52
N PRO A 83 9.26 -1.02 11.71
CA PRO A 83 8.82 -2.12 10.86
C PRO A 83 8.26 -3.31 11.64
N ASP A 84 8.64 -3.53 12.90
CA ASP A 84 8.11 -4.60 13.76
C ASP A 84 6.67 -4.37 14.20
N ARG A 85 6.16 -3.14 14.09
CA ARG A 85 4.73 -2.84 14.25
C ARG A 85 3.87 -3.47 13.15
N ILE A 86 4.48 -3.96 12.07
CA ILE A 86 3.81 -4.59 10.93
C ILE A 86 3.92 -6.12 11.06
N ASP A 87 3.04 -6.68 11.90
CA ASP A 87 3.02 -8.11 12.23
C ASP A 87 2.26 -8.97 11.20
N ARG A 88 1.32 -8.36 10.49
CA ARG A 88 0.33 -9.03 9.64
C ARG A 88 0.18 -8.37 8.29
N GLN A 89 -0.15 -9.18 7.29
CA GLN A 89 -0.49 -8.75 5.94
C GLN A 89 -1.96 -9.02 5.64
N VAL A 90 -2.66 -8.03 5.07
CA VAL A 90 -4.05 -8.24 4.62
C VAL A 90 -4.09 -9.12 3.37
N ARG A 91 -5.01 -10.09 3.33
CA ARG A 91 -5.23 -10.90 2.11
C ARG A 91 -5.88 -10.07 0.99
N THR A 92 -6.65 -9.06 1.36
CA THR A 92 -7.41 -8.21 0.42
C THR A 92 -6.94 -6.73 0.48
N PRO A 93 -5.74 -6.42 -0.03
CA PRO A 93 -5.20 -5.07 0.02
C PRO A 93 -5.97 -4.09 -0.89
N SER A 94 -6.02 -2.83 -0.46
CA SER A 94 -6.62 -1.76 -1.26
C SER A 94 -5.66 -1.22 -2.31
N LYS A 95 -6.07 -1.28 -3.58
CA LYS A 95 -5.34 -0.65 -4.71
C LYS A 95 -5.67 0.83 -4.92
N ARG A 96 -6.52 1.40 -4.06
CA ARG A 96 -6.98 2.79 -4.13
C ARG A 96 -6.40 3.55 -2.95
N TRP A 97 -6.06 4.81 -3.20
CA TRP A 97 -5.54 5.73 -2.19
C TRP A 97 -6.67 6.35 -1.36
N GLY A 98 -6.41 6.55 -0.08
CA GLY A 98 -7.27 7.30 0.84
C GLY A 98 -8.63 6.66 1.10
N ARG A 99 -8.75 5.34 1.03
CA ARG A 99 -10.04 4.65 1.21
C ARG A 99 -10.42 4.54 2.68
N VAL A 100 -11.72 4.68 2.95
CA VAL A 100 -12.34 4.28 4.21
C VAL A 100 -13.31 3.17 3.88
N ASP A 101 -13.06 1.97 4.40
CA ASP A 101 -13.94 0.81 4.20
C ASP A 101 -14.24 0.17 5.58
N GLY A 102 -15.48 -0.26 5.79
CA GLY A 102 -15.85 -1.13 6.91
C GLY A 102 -15.70 -2.61 6.57
N GLY A 103 -16.33 -3.48 7.36
CA GLY A 103 -16.29 -4.94 7.18
C GLY A 103 -15.12 -5.59 7.92
N ASP A 104 -14.75 -6.81 7.50
CA ASP A 104 -13.74 -7.63 8.20
C ASP A 104 -12.43 -7.84 7.44
N TRP A 105 -12.14 -6.95 6.48
CA TRP A 105 -10.92 -7.03 5.67
C TRP A 105 -9.64 -6.94 6.51
N ASP A 106 -9.70 -6.31 7.68
CA ASP A 106 -8.59 -6.13 8.62
C ASP A 106 -8.36 -7.35 9.51
N ARG A 107 -9.32 -8.29 9.53
CA ARG A 107 -9.20 -9.58 10.22
C ARG A 107 -8.69 -10.68 9.29
N ASP A 108 -9.07 -10.61 8.02
CA ASP A 108 -8.60 -11.52 6.98
C ASP A 108 -7.14 -11.25 6.62
N THR A 109 -6.25 -11.79 7.46
CA THR A 109 -4.82 -11.52 7.48
C THR A 109 -4.00 -12.81 7.54
N VAL A 110 -2.71 -12.68 7.24
CA VAL A 110 -1.68 -13.70 7.50
C VAL A 110 -0.55 -13.07 8.30
N PRO A 111 0.14 -13.82 9.18
CA PRO A 111 1.38 -13.35 9.78
C PRO A 111 2.39 -12.96 8.69
N PHE A 112 2.98 -11.78 8.79
CA PHE A 112 3.92 -11.29 7.78
C PHE A 112 5.19 -12.16 7.73
N GLY A 113 5.67 -12.61 8.90
CA GLY A 113 6.82 -13.52 9.01
C GLY A 113 6.61 -14.88 8.35
N GLU A 114 5.36 -15.29 8.09
CA GLU A 114 5.04 -16.55 7.41
C GLU A 114 4.81 -16.36 5.90
N THR A 115 4.97 -15.14 5.38
CA THR A 115 4.83 -14.90 3.95
C THR A 115 6.00 -15.51 3.18
N ALA A 116 5.74 -15.93 1.93
CA ALA A 116 6.79 -16.44 1.05
C ALA A 116 7.90 -15.41 0.81
N ALA A 117 7.55 -14.12 0.73
CA ALA A 117 8.52 -13.05 0.56
C ALA A 117 9.45 -12.95 1.77
N TYR A 118 8.92 -12.91 2.99
CA TYR A 118 9.72 -12.85 4.21
C TYR A 118 10.62 -14.07 4.38
N SER A 119 10.04 -15.28 4.31
CA SER A 119 10.78 -16.53 4.45
C SER A 119 11.88 -16.70 3.39
N SER A 120 11.68 -16.18 2.17
CA SER A 120 12.69 -16.21 1.11
C SER A 120 13.84 -15.25 1.37
N VAL A 121 13.54 -14.03 1.83
CA VAL A 121 14.55 -13.04 2.23
C VAL A 121 15.38 -13.57 3.39
N GLU A 122 14.74 -14.11 4.42
CA GLU A 122 15.43 -14.71 5.56
C GLU A 122 16.27 -15.93 5.13
N ALA A 123 15.74 -16.82 4.28
CA ALA A 123 16.49 -17.96 3.77
C ALA A 123 17.74 -17.53 3.00
N HIS A 124 17.61 -16.52 2.16
CA HIS A 124 18.72 -16.07 1.34
C HIS A 124 19.81 -15.41 2.19
N PHE A 125 19.46 -14.39 2.99
CA PHE A 125 20.44 -13.57 3.67
C PHE A 125 20.96 -14.18 4.98
N ASN A 126 20.13 -14.90 5.76
CA ASN A 126 20.60 -15.53 7.01
C ASN A 126 21.15 -16.94 6.80
N ARG A 127 20.61 -17.70 5.84
CA ARG A 127 20.97 -19.12 5.62
C ARG A 127 21.78 -19.36 4.35
N GLY A 128 22.04 -18.33 3.54
CA GLY A 128 22.81 -18.45 2.30
C GLY A 128 22.11 -19.27 1.21
N VAL A 129 20.78 -19.44 1.29
CA VAL A 129 20.02 -20.24 0.32
C VAL A 129 19.96 -19.49 -1.02
N PRO A 130 20.36 -20.08 -2.16
CA PRO A 130 20.22 -19.43 -3.46
C PRO A 130 18.77 -19.05 -3.77
N TRP A 131 18.54 -17.91 -4.44
CA TRP A 131 17.19 -17.42 -4.73
C TRP A 131 16.29 -18.47 -5.42
N ARG A 132 16.84 -19.30 -6.31
CA ARG A 132 16.12 -20.38 -7.01
C ARG A 132 15.49 -21.43 -6.09
N GLU A 133 16.03 -21.59 -4.89
CA GLU A 133 15.62 -22.57 -3.90
C GLU A 133 14.71 -21.97 -2.83
N THR A 134 14.41 -20.67 -2.92
CA THR A 134 13.54 -19.99 -1.95
C THR A 134 12.05 -20.24 -2.24
N ALA A 135 11.23 -20.17 -1.18
CA ALA A 135 9.79 -20.44 -1.24
C ALA A 135 9.03 -19.53 -2.22
N GLU A 136 9.40 -18.24 -2.34
CA GLU A 136 8.76 -17.34 -3.29
C GLU A 136 9.14 -17.67 -4.73
N PHE A 137 10.38 -18.09 -4.97
CA PHE A 137 10.82 -18.49 -6.30
C PHE A 137 10.06 -19.74 -6.77
N GLU A 138 9.87 -20.72 -5.88
CA GLU A 138 9.05 -21.91 -6.14
C GLU A 138 7.61 -21.54 -6.50
N GLN A 139 6.97 -20.61 -5.77
CA GLN A 139 5.63 -20.12 -6.11
C GLN A 139 5.56 -19.49 -7.52
N TYR A 140 6.61 -18.82 -7.97
CA TYR A 140 6.65 -18.30 -9.33
C TYR A 140 6.91 -19.38 -10.38
N ARG A 141 7.69 -20.42 -10.07
CA ARG A 141 7.91 -21.58 -10.93
C ARG A 141 6.59 -22.28 -11.24
N ASP A 142 5.75 -22.50 -10.23
CA ASP A 142 4.43 -23.11 -10.41
C ASP A 142 3.53 -22.26 -11.32
N ARG A 143 3.65 -20.94 -11.23
CA ARG A 143 2.92 -19.99 -12.09
C ARG A 143 3.43 -20.00 -13.53
N PHE A 144 4.73 -20.15 -13.74
CA PHE A 144 5.29 -20.36 -15.08
C PHE A 144 4.76 -21.66 -15.69
N ALA A 145 4.71 -22.76 -14.91
CA ALA A 145 4.13 -24.02 -15.35
C ALA A 145 2.64 -23.88 -15.71
N ALA A 146 1.91 -22.99 -15.04
CA ALA A 146 0.53 -22.63 -15.37
C ALA A 146 0.39 -21.64 -16.56
N GLY A 147 1.48 -21.30 -17.25
CA GLY A 147 1.49 -20.39 -18.40
C GLY A 147 1.38 -18.91 -18.04
N GLU A 148 1.57 -18.54 -16.78
CA GLU A 148 1.63 -17.14 -16.36
C GLU A 148 3.02 -16.54 -16.54
N GLN A 149 3.06 -15.23 -16.82
CA GLN A 149 4.29 -14.41 -16.76
C GLN A 149 4.33 -13.55 -15.47
N PRO A 150 4.70 -14.10 -14.31
CA PRO A 150 4.82 -13.35 -13.07
C PRO A 150 5.87 -12.24 -13.20
N LYS A 151 5.61 -11.09 -12.57
CA LYS A 151 6.53 -9.93 -12.53
C LYS A 151 7.04 -9.42 -13.89
N GLY A 152 6.40 -9.81 -15.00
CA GLY A 152 6.83 -9.47 -16.35
C GLY A 152 7.95 -10.35 -16.91
N CYS A 153 8.40 -11.34 -16.14
CA CYS A 153 9.37 -12.34 -16.58
C CYS A 153 8.66 -13.42 -17.39
N ALA A 154 9.30 -13.89 -18.46
CA ALA A 154 8.89 -15.02 -19.28
C ALA A 154 9.61 -16.32 -18.89
N THR A 155 10.78 -16.23 -18.26
CA THR A 155 11.63 -17.38 -17.90
C THR A 155 12.05 -17.36 -16.43
N ALA A 156 12.48 -18.51 -15.92
CA ALA A 156 13.07 -18.63 -14.59
C ALA A 156 14.38 -17.83 -14.46
N ASP A 157 15.18 -17.74 -15.52
CA ASP A 157 16.46 -17.02 -15.51
C ASP A 157 16.26 -15.50 -15.42
N GLU A 158 15.24 -14.98 -16.12
CA GLU A 158 14.82 -13.58 -15.98
C GLU A 158 14.30 -13.28 -14.57
N LEU A 159 13.62 -14.25 -13.95
CA LEU A 159 13.17 -14.13 -12.58
C LEU A 159 14.34 -14.12 -11.61
N GLU A 160 15.30 -15.04 -11.75
CA GLU A 160 16.50 -15.06 -10.91
C GLU A 160 17.29 -13.76 -11.02
N THR A 161 17.53 -13.28 -12.24
CA THR A 161 18.18 -11.98 -12.48
C THR A 161 17.44 -10.85 -11.76
N ARG A 162 16.11 -10.91 -11.72
CA ARG A 162 15.30 -9.93 -10.98
C ARG A 162 15.48 -10.06 -9.47
N PHE A 163 15.56 -11.26 -8.94
CA PHE A 163 15.78 -11.51 -7.51
C PHE A 163 17.19 -11.13 -7.08
N GLN A 164 18.22 -11.34 -7.90
CA GLN A 164 19.59 -10.87 -7.64
C GLN A 164 19.68 -9.34 -7.49
N LYS A 165 18.75 -8.57 -8.10
CA LYS A 165 18.66 -7.13 -7.84
C LYS A 165 18.25 -6.80 -6.39
N LEU A 166 17.66 -7.76 -5.66
CA LEU A 166 17.35 -7.59 -4.23
C LEU A 166 18.62 -7.58 -3.38
N ASP A 167 19.69 -8.27 -3.79
CA ASP A 167 20.97 -8.27 -3.08
C ASP A 167 21.54 -6.85 -3.03
N ALA A 168 21.52 -6.14 -4.16
CA ALA A 168 21.91 -4.74 -4.22
C ALA A 168 20.99 -3.80 -3.40
N ILE A 169 19.71 -4.16 -3.22
CA ILE A 169 18.80 -3.40 -2.34
C ILE A 169 19.15 -3.67 -0.88
N TYR A 170 19.39 -4.93 -0.52
CA TYR A 170 19.78 -5.35 0.82
C TYR A 170 21.06 -4.64 1.26
N GLU A 171 22.13 -4.72 0.46
CA GLU A 171 23.43 -4.11 0.79
C GLU A 171 23.31 -2.60 1.02
N ARG A 172 22.50 -1.93 0.21
CA ARG A 172 22.25 -0.49 0.36
C ARG A 172 21.48 -0.16 1.63
N ILE A 173 20.45 -0.93 1.95
CA ILE A 173 19.68 -0.72 3.18
C ILE A 173 20.55 -1.03 4.40
N ALA A 174 21.39 -2.07 4.34
CA ALA A 174 22.31 -2.43 5.41
C ALA A 174 23.39 -1.37 5.65
N THR A 175 23.88 -0.73 4.58
CA THR A 175 24.96 0.28 4.66
C THR A 175 24.43 1.68 4.97
N ASP A 176 23.38 2.12 4.27
CA ASP A 176 22.90 3.51 4.28
C ASP A 176 21.63 3.70 5.14
N GLY A 177 21.06 2.62 5.67
CA GLY A 177 19.71 2.61 6.23
C GLY A 177 18.62 2.67 5.15
N TYR A 178 17.36 2.73 5.57
CA TYR A 178 16.24 2.80 4.63
C TYR A 178 16.07 4.22 4.08
N ARG A 179 16.17 4.36 2.76
CA ARG A 179 15.91 5.62 2.05
C ARG A 179 14.57 5.59 1.33
N SER A 180 13.78 6.64 1.50
CA SER A 180 12.46 6.76 0.91
C SER A 180 12.53 6.88 -0.61
N GLN A 181 11.44 6.49 -1.30
CA GLN A 181 11.41 6.60 -2.76
C GLN A 181 11.62 8.02 -3.32
N PRO A 182 11.12 9.11 -2.70
CA PRO A 182 11.44 10.47 -3.13
C PRO A 182 12.93 10.80 -3.05
N GLU A 183 13.62 10.38 -2.00
CA GLU A 183 15.06 10.64 -1.82
C GLU A 183 15.86 9.90 -2.89
N LEU A 184 15.56 8.62 -3.10
CA LEU A 184 16.18 7.81 -4.14
C LEU A 184 15.92 8.40 -5.54
N TRP A 185 14.71 8.90 -5.78
CA TRP A 185 14.36 9.54 -7.05
C TRP A 185 15.09 10.87 -7.26
N ALA A 186 15.28 11.66 -6.20
CA ALA A 186 15.98 12.94 -6.28
C ALA A 186 17.46 12.75 -6.64
N GLU A 187 18.10 11.69 -6.13
CA GLU A 187 19.51 11.41 -6.41
C GLU A 187 19.73 10.63 -7.71
N ARG A 188 18.82 9.71 -8.04
CA ARG A 188 18.92 8.86 -9.23
C ARG A 188 17.57 8.78 -9.93
N PRO A 189 17.21 9.78 -10.76
CA PRO A 189 15.93 9.80 -11.48
C PRO A 189 15.67 8.55 -12.35
N ASP A 190 16.72 7.88 -12.83
CA ASP A 190 16.62 6.68 -13.66
C ASP A 190 16.48 5.37 -12.87
N TYR A 191 16.70 5.40 -11.54
CA TYR A 191 16.75 4.23 -10.65
C TYR A 191 15.50 3.33 -10.73
N GLN A 192 14.32 3.90 -10.99
CA GLN A 192 13.09 3.13 -10.99
C GLN A 192 12.75 2.45 -12.32
N GLN A 193 13.46 2.76 -13.42
CA GLN A 193 13.24 2.11 -14.71
C GLN A 193 13.65 0.62 -14.66
N ASP A 194 14.69 0.28 -13.89
CA ASP A 194 15.28 -1.07 -13.87
C ASP A 194 14.62 -2.05 -12.91
N ILE A 195 13.91 -1.56 -11.89
CA ILE A 195 13.38 -2.38 -10.79
C ILE A 195 11.86 -2.57 -10.91
N PHE A 196 11.14 -1.63 -11.52
CA PHE A 196 9.68 -1.57 -11.45
C PHE A 196 8.96 -1.77 -12.79
N TYR A 197 8.50 -3.01 -13.02
CA TYR A 197 7.72 -3.41 -14.21
C TYR A 197 6.31 -2.77 -14.34
N LYS A 198 5.93 -1.84 -13.45
CA LYS A 198 4.56 -1.26 -13.38
C LYS A 198 4.54 0.28 -13.35
N TRP A 199 5.57 0.95 -13.86
CA TRP A 199 5.64 2.41 -13.91
C TRP A 199 4.40 3.03 -14.59
N ASP A 200 3.86 2.37 -15.63
CA ASP A 200 2.70 2.82 -16.42
C ASP A 200 1.34 2.80 -15.68
N ARG A 201 1.32 2.36 -14.42
CA ARG A 201 0.07 2.12 -13.65
C ARG A 201 -0.07 2.93 -12.38
N THR A 202 0.92 3.75 -12.03
CA THR A 202 0.92 4.54 -10.79
C THR A 202 0.66 6.03 -11.09
N LEU A 203 0.18 6.75 -10.08
CA LEU A 203 -0.04 8.21 -10.15
C LEU A 203 1.29 8.95 -10.25
N ASP A 204 2.30 8.45 -9.54
CA ASP A 204 3.64 9.00 -9.45
C ASP A 204 4.60 7.89 -8.98
N PRO A 205 5.75 7.68 -9.63
CA PRO A 205 6.68 6.61 -9.27
C PRO A 205 7.24 6.74 -7.84
N ARG A 206 7.31 7.97 -7.30
CA ARG A 206 7.71 8.22 -5.90
C ARG A 206 6.75 7.59 -4.88
N LEU A 207 5.54 7.20 -5.28
CA LEU A 207 4.56 6.53 -4.41
C LEU A 207 4.77 5.02 -4.32
N ASP A 208 5.84 4.47 -4.90
CA ASP A 208 6.18 3.05 -4.75
C ASP A 208 6.86 2.76 -3.42
N GLU A 209 6.25 3.19 -2.32
CA GLU A 209 6.73 2.90 -0.97
C GLU A 209 6.15 1.59 -0.44
N ILE A 210 6.65 1.11 0.71
CA ILE A 210 5.95 0.11 1.52
C ILE A 210 4.55 0.63 1.81
N THR A 211 3.54 -0.17 1.49
CA THR A 211 2.14 0.24 1.67
C THR A 211 1.51 -0.49 2.83
N VAL A 212 0.71 0.22 3.61
CA VAL A 212 0.00 -0.33 4.75
C VAL A 212 -1.48 0.05 4.72
N SER A 213 -2.28 -0.67 5.51
CA SER A 213 -3.65 -0.31 5.86
C SER A 213 -3.77 -0.22 7.37
N ILE A 214 -4.65 0.65 7.88
CA ILE A 214 -4.91 0.75 9.32
C ILE A 214 -6.20 0.03 9.67
N GLY A 215 -6.09 -1.01 10.50
CA GLY A 215 -7.18 -1.84 10.99
C GLY A 215 -8.14 -1.10 11.91
N ARG A 216 -9.21 -1.77 12.36
CA ARG A 216 -10.27 -1.14 13.18
C ARG A 216 -9.81 -0.61 14.54
N ASP A 217 -8.73 -1.18 15.04
CA ASP A 217 -8.12 -0.97 16.36
C ASP A 217 -6.81 -0.20 16.28
N GLY A 218 -6.39 0.22 15.07
CA GLY A 218 -5.10 0.87 14.85
C GLY A 218 -3.99 -0.09 14.41
N ALA A 219 -4.24 -1.39 14.29
CA ALA A 219 -3.21 -2.29 13.77
C ALA A 219 -2.70 -1.82 12.40
N VAL A 220 -1.36 -1.74 12.24
CA VAL A 220 -0.72 -1.40 10.97
C VAL A 220 -0.50 -2.68 10.19
N LEU A 221 -1.25 -2.85 9.11
CA LEU A 221 -1.27 -4.09 8.35
C LEU A 221 -0.59 -3.91 6.98
N HIS A 222 0.36 -4.79 6.65
CA HIS A 222 1.04 -4.77 5.37
C HIS A 222 0.06 -4.90 4.19
N GLY A 223 0.28 -4.11 3.15
CA GLY A 223 -0.57 -3.96 1.97
C GLY A 223 -0.15 -4.81 0.77
N ASP A 224 -0.04 -4.18 -0.41
CA ASP A 224 0.26 -4.86 -1.69
C ASP A 224 1.62 -4.49 -2.30
N ARG A 225 2.45 -3.71 -1.57
CA ARG A 225 3.72 -3.22 -2.06
C ARG A 225 4.74 -3.13 -0.94
N GLY A 226 5.97 -3.46 -1.31
CA GLY A 226 7.13 -3.36 -0.44
C GLY A 226 7.44 -4.64 0.31
N ASP A 227 6.92 -5.80 -0.10
CA ASP A 227 7.10 -7.08 0.61
C ASP A 227 8.58 -7.35 0.94
N HIS A 228 9.46 -7.34 -0.08
CA HIS A 228 10.90 -7.54 0.10
C HIS A 228 11.56 -6.45 0.93
N ARG A 229 11.14 -5.19 0.73
CA ARG A 229 11.72 -4.04 1.44
C ARG A 229 11.38 -4.05 2.92
N LEU A 230 10.15 -4.44 3.27
CA LEU A 230 9.74 -4.64 4.65
C LEU A 230 10.45 -5.85 5.27
N ALA A 231 10.56 -6.96 4.54
CA ALA A 231 11.30 -8.13 5.03
C ALA A 231 12.78 -7.82 5.31
N ILE A 232 13.45 -7.12 4.40
CA ILE A 232 14.83 -6.66 4.58
C ILE A 232 14.93 -5.70 5.78
N ALA A 233 14.02 -4.73 5.90
CA ALA A 233 14.03 -3.78 7.01
C ALA A 233 13.87 -4.47 8.38
N ARG A 234 13.00 -5.48 8.48
CA ARG A 234 12.86 -6.29 9.70
C ARG A 234 14.07 -7.18 9.95
N LEU A 235 14.64 -7.76 8.89
CA LEU A 235 15.84 -8.61 9.01
C LEU A 235 17.05 -7.83 9.54
N LEU A 236 17.17 -6.56 9.13
CA LEU A 236 18.24 -5.65 9.53
C LEU A 236 17.94 -4.85 10.82
N ASP A 237 16.82 -5.15 11.49
CA ASP A 237 16.41 -4.51 12.75
C ASP A 237 16.41 -2.96 12.69
N LEU A 238 15.82 -2.41 11.61
CA LEU A 238 15.77 -0.96 11.44
C LEU A 238 14.76 -0.31 12.38
N GLU A 239 15.12 0.82 12.98
CA GLU A 239 14.27 1.55 13.92
C GLU A 239 13.04 2.18 13.27
N GLU A 240 13.16 2.71 12.05
CA GLU A 240 12.05 3.33 11.32
C GLU A 240 12.13 3.13 9.81
N ILE A 241 10.96 2.94 9.20
CA ILE A 241 10.76 2.90 7.75
C ILE A 241 9.62 3.83 7.32
N PRO A 242 9.71 4.43 6.11
CA PRO A 242 8.61 5.18 5.55
C PRO A 242 7.55 4.23 4.97
N VAL A 243 6.28 4.49 5.31
CA VAL A 243 5.14 3.75 4.77
C VAL A 243 4.06 4.69 4.24
N LEU A 244 3.28 4.22 3.27
CA LEU A 244 2.11 4.92 2.72
C LEU A 244 0.81 4.19 3.09
N VAL A 245 -0.13 4.92 3.68
CA VAL A 245 -1.44 4.37 4.08
C VAL A 245 -2.41 4.36 2.89
N ARG A 246 -2.80 3.16 2.45
CA ARG A 246 -3.76 2.95 1.35
C ARG A 246 -5.21 3.09 1.81
N ARG A 247 -5.54 2.47 2.94
CA ARG A 247 -6.90 2.30 3.44
C ARG A 247 -6.91 2.36 4.96
N ARG A 248 -7.98 2.94 5.52
CA ARG A 248 -8.29 2.90 6.95
C ARG A 248 -9.63 2.21 7.16
N HIS A 249 -9.76 1.52 8.28
CA HIS A 249 -11.04 0.94 8.67
C HIS A 249 -12.00 2.05 9.13
N ALA A 250 -13.29 1.94 8.83
CA ALA A 250 -14.27 2.97 9.19
C ALA A 250 -14.30 3.31 10.69
N ARG A 251 -14.10 2.31 11.57
CA ARG A 251 -13.97 2.54 13.03
C ARG A 251 -12.73 3.34 13.40
N TRP A 252 -11.59 3.09 12.76
CA TRP A 252 -10.38 3.86 12.99
C TRP A 252 -10.51 5.28 12.45
N GLN A 253 -11.11 5.44 11.27
CA GLN A 253 -11.42 6.76 10.73
C GLN A 253 -12.29 7.58 11.69
N SER A 254 -13.26 6.96 12.38
CA SER A 254 -14.06 7.67 13.38
C SER A 254 -13.25 8.18 14.58
N ILE A 255 -12.14 7.50 14.93
CA ILE A 255 -11.20 7.97 15.96
C ILE A 255 -10.41 9.17 15.43
N ARG A 256 -9.93 9.12 14.19
CA ARG A 256 -9.26 10.27 13.55
C ARG A 256 -10.17 11.50 13.47
N ASP A 257 -11.42 11.30 13.05
CA ASP A 257 -12.39 12.39 12.91
C ASP A 257 -12.66 13.04 14.28
N GLU A 258 -12.73 12.24 15.35
CA GLU A 258 -12.85 12.72 16.73
C GLU A 258 -11.60 13.49 17.17
N LEU A 259 -10.40 12.96 16.96
CA LEU A 259 -9.14 13.61 17.33
C LEU A 259 -8.91 14.92 16.57
N SER A 260 -9.24 14.96 15.27
CA SER A 260 -9.08 16.16 14.43
C SER A 260 -10.08 17.28 14.77
N THR A 261 -11.20 16.97 15.41
CA THR A 261 -12.25 17.94 15.75
C THR A 261 -12.20 18.37 17.22
N ALA A 262 -11.61 17.56 18.10
CA ALA A 262 -11.50 17.85 19.51
C ALA A 262 -10.55 19.03 19.78
N THR A 263 -11.00 19.97 20.60
CA THR A 263 -10.18 21.12 21.04
C THR A 263 -9.47 20.86 22.37
N ARG A 264 -9.88 19.83 23.12
CA ARG A 264 -9.36 19.51 24.46
C ARG A 264 -9.32 17.99 24.66
N ARG A 265 -8.29 17.50 25.35
CA ARG A 265 -8.12 16.07 25.70
C ARG A 265 -9.31 15.51 26.47
N SER A 266 -9.94 16.29 27.36
CA SER A 266 -11.10 15.87 28.15
C SER A 266 -12.37 15.66 27.33
N ALA A 267 -12.45 16.19 26.11
CA ALA A 267 -13.58 15.97 25.21
C ALA A 267 -13.48 14.64 24.44
N LEU A 268 -12.34 13.94 24.54
CA LEU A 268 -12.10 12.69 23.84
C LEU A 268 -12.69 11.50 24.59
N THR A 269 -13.30 10.60 23.82
CA THR A 269 -13.69 9.28 24.28
C THR A 269 -12.46 8.47 24.73
N ASN A 270 -12.67 7.49 25.61
CA ASN A 270 -11.59 6.63 26.12
C ASN A 270 -10.82 5.94 24.98
N ARG A 271 -11.53 5.52 23.93
CA ARG A 271 -10.91 4.90 22.74
C ARG A 271 -9.98 5.86 21.99
N ALA A 272 -10.32 7.14 21.89
CA ALA A 272 -9.50 8.12 21.18
C ALA A 272 -8.28 8.50 22.03
N ARG A 273 -8.50 8.69 23.35
CA ARG A 273 -7.41 8.96 24.31
C ARG A 273 -6.37 7.84 24.35
N ALA A 274 -6.80 6.59 24.25
CA ALA A 274 -5.89 5.43 24.25
C ALA A 274 -4.99 5.36 23.00
N ASN A 275 -5.27 6.14 21.94
CA ASN A 275 -4.61 6.05 20.65
C ASN A 275 -3.85 7.31 20.23
N LEU A 276 -3.60 8.25 21.15
CA LEU A 276 -2.95 9.54 20.84
C LEU A 276 -1.53 9.35 20.25
N GLU A 277 -0.76 8.40 20.78
CA GLU A 277 0.60 8.13 20.30
C GLU A 277 0.65 7.30 19.00
N HIS A 278 -0.50 6.96 18.43
CA HIS A 278 -0.52 6.17 17.22
C HIS A 278 0.07 6.97 16.04
N PRO A 279 1.01 6.42 15.24
CA PRO A 279 1.76 7.17 14.22
C PRO A 279 0.85 7.81 13.16
N ASP A 280 -0.29 7.20 12.89
CA ASP A 280 -1.30 7.76 12.00
C ASP A 280 -1.87 9.09 12.54
N VAL A 281 -2.06 9.25 13.85
CA VAL A 281 -2.83 10.37 14.46
C VAL A 281 -2.04 11.31 15.36
N ARG A 282 -0.82 10.94 15.77
CA ARG A 282 0.01 11.72 16.71
C ARG A 282 0.24 13.17 16.28
N GLU A 283 0.27 13.43 14.98
CA GLU A 283 0.44 14.78 14.41
C GLU A 283 -0.87 15.56 14.27
N LEU A 284 -2.03 14.94 14.53
CA LEU A 284 -3.34 15.61 14.43
C LEU A 284 -3.66 16.46 15.65
N HIS A 285 -2.94 16.30 16.76
CA HIS A 285 -3.22 16.97 18.01
C HIS A 285 -1.95 17.50 18.68
N GLY A 286 -2.10 18.58 19.45
CA GLY A 286 -1.06 19.08 20.35
C GLY A 286 -1.23 18.62 21.81
N PHE A 287 -2.04 17.58 22.06
CA PHE A 287 -2.27 17.12 23.43
C PHE A 287 -1.04 16.40 23.95
N ASP A 288 -0.42 16.96 24.99
CA ASP A 288 0.66 16.29 25.72
C ASP A 288 0.09 15.06 26.47
N PRO A 289 0.67 13.85 26.32
CA PRO A 289 0.26 12.67 27.08
C PRO A 289 0.43 12.81 28.59
N SER A 290 1.30 13.71 29.06
CA SER A 290 1.60 13.92 30.48
C SER A 290 0.68 14.92 31.19
N ASN A 291 -0.12 15.69 30.46
CA ASN A 291 -0.92 16.78 31.03
C ASN A 291 -2.40 16.38 31.20
N ASP A 292 -2.69 15.61 32.24
CA ASP A 292 -4.07 15.30 32.67
C ASP A 292 -4.66 16.46 33.49
N GLY A 293 -4.94 17.56 32.81
CA GLY A 293 -5.78 18.64 33.34
C GLY A 293 -5.08 19.99 33.50
N SER A 294 -5.71 21.02 32.95
CA SER A 294 -5.33 22.43 32.94
C SER A 294 -4.18 22.79 31.98
N GLY A 295 -4.51 23.05 30.72
CA GLY A 295 -3.59 23.62 29.75
C GLY A 295 -4.36 24.31 28.63
N THR A 296 -4.35 25.64 28.65
CA THR A 296 -4.92 26.54 27.64
C THR A 296 -4.41 26.20 26.24
N ALA A 297 -5.31 26.23 25.26
CA ALA A 297 -5.00 26.01 23.86
C ALA A 297 -3.85 26.92 23.39
N THR A 298 -2.70 26.33 23.06
CA THR A 298 -1.65 27.03 22.33
C THR A 298 -2.09 27.08 20.86
N THR A 299 -2.51 28.26 20.43
CA THR A 299 -2.71 28.58 19.01
C THR A 299 -1.41 28.37 18.25
N VAL A 300 -1.44 27.44 17.29
CA VAL A 300 -0.38 27.30 16.27
C VAL A 300 -0.45 28.54 15.36
N PRO A 301 0.66 29.26 15.10
CA PRO A 301 0.65 30.38 14.19
C PRO A 301 0.62 29.87 12.74
N SER A 302 -0.31 30.42 11.96
CA SER A 302 -0.35 30.26 10.51
C SER A 302 0.85 30.98 9.89
N SER A 303 1.70 30.26 9.15
CA SER A 303 2.59 30.80 8.12
C SER A 303 2.80 29.75 7.03
#